data_AF-A0A8S3Z311-F1
#
_entry.id   AF-A0A8S3Z311-F1
#
_cell.length_a   1.000
_cell.length_b   1.000
_cell.length_c   1.000
_cell.angle_alpha   90.00
_cell.angle_beta   90.00
_cell.angle_gamma   90.00
#
_symmetry.space_group_name_H-M   'P 1'
#
loop_
_entity.id
_entity.type
_entity.pdbx_description
1 polymer ?
#
loop_
_entity_poly.entity_id
_entity_poly.type
_entity_poly.pdbx_seq_one_letter_code
_entity_poly.pdbx_strand_id
1 'polypeptide(L)'
;NKSKALEKRIRFLADHFTYSLYCNVCRSLFEKDKLVFSFILCSNILRAKNEMEQSEFIFFLTGGVGLENKIANPAAKWLSDSSWDELCRLSDLKAFKGLSQHFADNVDNWENYYTSKEPHKTAMTEPWEGRLSMFQKMMVQRCLRPDK
;
A
#
# COMPACT_ATOMS: atom_id res chain seq x y z
N ASN A 1 -36.73 -3.01 11.36
CA ASN A 1 -36.41 -1.61 11.73
C ASN A 1 -35.51 -1.42 12.96
N LYS A 2 -35.66 -2.14 14.08
CA LYS A 2 -34.80 -1.95 15.27
C LYS A 2 -33.32 -2.34 15.07
N SER A 3 -33.02 -3.39 14.30
CA SER A 3 -31.65 -3.87 14.04
C SER A 3 -30.81 -2.87 13.22
N LYS A 4 -31.36 -2.31 12.13
CA LYS A 4 -30.69 -1.25 11.35
C LYS A 4 -30.36 0.01 12.17
N ALA A 5 -31.17 0.34 13.17
CA ALA A 5 -30.91 1.45 14.08
C ALA A 5 -29.77 1.16 15.05
N LEU A 6 -29.62 -0.10 15.48
CA LEU A 6 -28.52 -0.54 16.35
C LEU A 6 -27.17 -0.53 15.61
N GLU A 7 -27.11 -1.11 14.41
CA GLU A 7 -25.89 -1.10 13.59
C GLU A 7 -25.42 0.32 13.26
N LYS A 8 -26.38 1.20 12.92
CA LYS A 8 -26.10 2.62 12.66
C LYS A 8 -25.53 3.31 13.90
N ARG A 9 -26.05 3.01 15.10
CA ARG A 9 -25.52 3.56 16.37
C ARG A 9 -24.12 3.05 16.68
N ILE A 10 -23.86 1.76 16.48
CA ILE A 10 -22.53 1.16 16.68
C ILE A 10 -21.52 1.83 15.74
N ARG A 11 -21.88 2.03 14.47
CA ARG A 11 -21.03 2.75 13.50
C ARG A 11 -20.76 4.18 13.95
N PHE A 12 -21.79 4.94 14.32
CA PHE A 12 -21.59 6.32 14.81
C PHE A 12 -20.71 6.40 16.07
N LEU A 13 -20.88 5.45 16.99
CA LEU A 13 -20.06 5.39 18.20
C LEU A 13 -18.60 5.10 17.86
N ALA A 14 -18.35 4.14 16.95
CA ALA A 14 -17.02 3.81 16.47
C ALA A 14 -16.37 5.02 15.77
N ASP A 15 -17.08 5.67 14.85
CA ASP A 15 -16.59 6.85 14.12
C ASP A 15 -16.25 7.99 15.09
N HIS A 16 -17.13 8.28 16.05
CA HIS A 16 -16.90 9.30 17.07
C HIS A 16 -15.70 8.95 17.96
N PHE A 17 -15.58 7.70 18.40
CA PHE A 17 -14.45 7.26 19.21
C PHE A 17 -13.13 7.37 18.44
N THR A 18 -13.09 6.90 17.19
CA THR A 18 -11.90 7.01 16.33
C THR A 18 -11.49 8.46 16.13
N TYR A 19 -12.44 9.36 15.83
CA TYR A 19 -12.17 10.78 15.66
C TYR A 19 -11.68 11.43 16.97
N SER A 20 -12.34 11.14 18.09
CA SER A 20 -11.95 11.67 19.40
C SER A 20 -10.55 11.21 19.79
N LEU A 21 -10.24 9.92 19.62
CA LEU A 21 -8.90 9.36 19.84
C LEU A 21 -7.86 10.06 18.97
N TYR A 22 -8.15 10.22 17.68
CA TYR A 22 -7.26 10.90 16.74
C TYR A 22 -6.94 12.33 17.19
N CYS A 23 -7.97 13.13 17.45
CA CYS A 23 -7.80 14.51 17.91
C CYS A 23 -7.06 14.61 19.24
N ASN A 24 -7.34 13.71 20.19
CA ASN A 24 -6.71 13.76 21.51
C ASN A 24 -5.22 13.45 21.44
N VAL A 25 -4.82 12.47 20.63
CA VAL A 25 -3.40 12.13 20.45
C VAL A 25 -2.68 13.17 19.60
N CYS A 26 -3.28 13.68 18.52
CA CYS A 26 -2.66 14.71 17.68
C CYS A 26 -2.42 16.05 18.38
N ARG A 27 -3.11 16.34 19.49
CA ARG A 27 -2.81 17.54 20.32
C ARG A 27 -1.48 17.44 21.06
N SER A 28 -1.01 16.23 21.36
CA SER A 28 0.25 15.99 22.07
C SER A 28 1.40 15.57 21.15
N LEU A 29 1.14 15.37 19.85
CA LEU A 29 2.16 14.98 18.87
C LEU A 29 2.70 16.18 18.09
N PHE A 30 3.98 16.10 17.72
CA PHE A 30 4.56 17.01 16.72
C PHE A 30 3.91 16.77 15.35
N GLU A 31 3.84 17.80 14.50
CA GLU A 31 3.25 17.69 13.15
C GLU A 31 3.86 16.54 12.33
N LYS A 32 5.18 16.34 12.43
CA LYS A 32 5.91 15.26 11.74
C LYS A 32 5.41 13.84 12.10
N ASP A 33 4.87 13.66 13.30
CA ASP A 33 4.46 12.34 13.83
C ASP A 33 2.97 12.06 13.56
N LYS A 34 2.17 13.08 13.22
CA LYS A 34 0.73 12.92 13.00
C LYS A 34 0.39 12.03 11.82
N LEU A 35 1.17 12.10 10.74
CA LEU A 35 0.94 11.26 9.55
C LEU A 35 1.19 9.78 9.87
N VAL A 36 2.30 9.48 10.54
CA VAL A 36 2.64 8.12 10.99
C VAL A 36 1.56 7.58 11.91
N PHE A 37 1.12 8.38 12.88
CA PHE A 37 0.04 7.98 13.77
C PHE A 37 -1.29 7.73 13.02
N SER A 38 -1.65 8.61 12.07
CA SER A 38 -2.84 8.45 11.22
C SER A 38 -2.79 7.13 10.45
N PHE A 39 -1.62 6.81 9.87
CA PHE A 39 -1.40 5.59 9.13
C PHE A 39 -1.52 4.34 10.03
N ILE A 40 -0.93 4.36 11.23
CA ILE A 40 -1.03 3.26 12.21
C ILE A 40 -2.48 3.05 12.64
N LEU A 41 -3.20 4.12 12.97
CA LEU A 41 -4.60 4.07 13.37
C LEU A 41 -5.47 3.47 12.25
N CYS A 42 -5.30 3.96 11.02
CA CYS A 42 -6.02 3.45 9.85
C CYS A 42 -5.71 1.96 9.59
N SER A 43 -4.44 1.59 9.60
CA SER A 43 -3.99 0.21 9.38
C SER A 43 -4.56 -0.74 10.43
N ASN A 44 -4.60 -0.33 11.70
CA ASN A 44 -5.21 -1.13 12.77
C ASN A 44 -6.71 -1.32 12.58
N ILE A 45 -7.44 -0.28 12.13
CA ILE A 45 -8.88 -0.39 11.83
C ILE A 45 -9.11 -1.36 10.67
N LEU A 46 -8.33 -1.26 9.58
CA LEU A 46 -8.46 -2.14 8.42
C LEU A 46 -8.12 -3.60 8.77
N ARG A 47 -7.08 -3.82 9.58
CA ARG A 47 -6.71 -5.15 10.09
C ARG A 47 -7.81 -5.73 10.99
N ALA A 48 -8.41 -4.93 11.87
CA ALA A 48 -9.53 -5.37 12.71
C ALA A 48 -10.78 -5.77 11.89
N LYS A 49 -10.95 -5.21 10.69
CA LYS A 49 -12.01 -5.56 9.74
C LYS A 49 -11.66 -6.73 8.81
N ASN A 50 -10.45 -7.29 8.90
CA ASN A 50 -9.89 -8.25 7.94
C ASN A 50 -9.86 -7.73 6.49
N GLU A 51 -9.75 -6.41 6.31
CA GLU A 51 -9.62 -5.75 4.99
C GLU A 51 -8.15 -5.54 4.58
N MET A 52 -7.21 -5.89 5.45
CA MET A 52 -5.76 -5.82 5.23
C MET A 52 -5.11 -7.09 5.76
N GLU A 53 -4.33 -7.76 4.91
CA GLU A 53 -3.68 -9.01 5.26
C GLU A 53 -2.37 -8.74 6.03
N GLN A 54 -2.06 -9.62 7.00
CA GLN A 54 -0.94 -9.38 7.92
C GLN A 54 0.41 -9.49 7.21
N SER A 55 0.58 -10.45 6.30
CA SER A 55 1.81 -10.61 5.53
C SER A 55 2.07 -9.43 4.59
N GLU A 56 1.01 -8.88 3.96
CA GLU A 56 1.07 -7.63 3.18
C GLU A 56 1.55 -6.46 4.05
N PHE A 57 0.99 -6.30 5.26
CA PHE A 57 1.40 -5.24 6.18
C PHE A 57 2.85 -5.39 6.64
N ILE A 58 3.29 -6.60 6.98
CA ILE A 58 4.70 -6.86 7.36
C ILE A 58 5.65 -6.61 6.19
N PHE A 59 5.26 -6.98 4.96
CA PHE A 59 6.05 -6.69 3.78
C PHE A 59 6.21 -5.18 3.57
N PHE A 60 5.12 -4.42 3.69
CA PHE A 60 5.12 -2.96 3.58
C PHE A 60 6.01 -2.28 4.62
N LEU A 61 6.20 -2.85 5.80
CA LEU A 61 7.09 -2.30 6.83
C LEU A 61 8.56 -2.71 6.62
N THR A 62 8.82 -3.93 6.16
CA THR A 62 10.17 -4.51 6.22
C THR A 62 10.93 -4.49 4.91
N GLY A 63 10.32 -4.22 3.76
CA GLY A 63 11.07 -4.26 2.49
C GLY A 63 11.16 -5.64 1.85
N GLY A 64 10.84 -6.71 2.61
CA GLY A 64 11.23 -8.07 2.24
C GLY A 64 12.75 -8.16 2.20
N VAL A 65 13.41 -8.37 3.34
CA VAL A 65 14.88 -8.36 3.42
C VAL A 65 15.45 -9.72 2.98
N GLY A 66 16.47 -9.71 2.12
CA GLY A 66 17.52 -10.75 2.13
C GLY A 66 17.36 -11.99 1.23
N LEU A 67 16.58 -11.94 0.15
CA LEU A 67 16.57 -13.02 -0.85
C LEU A 67 17.00 -12.50 -2.22
N GLU A 68 18.07 -13.07 -2.76
CA GLU A 68 18.54 -12.83 -4.13
C GLU A 68 17.45 -13.22 -5.12
N ASN A 69 17.09 -12.26 -5.96
CA ASN A 69 16.20 -12.49 -7.09
C ASN A 69 16.95 -13.19 -8.21
N LYS A 70 16.33 -14.19 -8.83
CA LYS A 70 16.91 -14.92 -9.97
C LYS A 70 16.50 -14.33 -11.32
N ILE A 71 15.62 -13.34 -11.32
CA ILE A 71 15.08 -12.73 -12.53
C ILE A 71 15.86 -11.45 -12.82
N ALA A 72 16.48 -11.37 -13.99
CA ALA A 72 17.19 -10.18 -14.43
C ALA A 72 16.24 -8.98 -14.52
N ASN A 73 16.73 -7.80 -14.14
CA ASN A 73 15.97 -6.55 -14.18
C ASN A 73 15.68 -6.13 -15.63
N PRO A 74 14.41 -6.11 -16.07
CA PRO A 74 14.05 -5.71 -17.44
C PRO A 74 14.13 -4.19 -17.65
N ALA A 75 14.26 -3.40 -16.57
CA ALA A 75 14.19 -1.95 -16.56
C ALA A 75 15.45 -1.29 -15.96
N ALA A 76 16.62 -1.93 -16.09
CA ALA A 76 17.89 -1.47 -15.51
C ALA A 76 18.31 -0.03 -15.91
N LYS A 77 17.70 0.54 -16.95
CA LYS A 77 17.92 1.94 -17.37
C LYS A 77 17.38 2.96 -16.36
N TRP A 78 16.31 2.64 -15.64
CA TRP A 78 15.61 3.60 -14.76
C TRP A 78 15.15 3.02 -13.41
N LEU A 79 15.08 1.69 -13.27
CA LEU A 79 14.76 0.99 -12.02
C LEU A 79 16.02 0.36 -11.44
N SER A 80 16.29 0.61 -10.15
CA SER A 80 17.39 -0.04 -9.45
C SER A 80 17.14 -1.54 -9.26
N ASP A 81 18.20 -2.35 -9.22
CA ASP A 81 18.08 -3.79 -8.98
C ASP A 81 17.44 -4.08 -7.61
N SER A 82 17.72 -3.27 -6.59
CA SER A 82 17.08 -3.38 -5.27
C SER A 82 15.55 -3.21 -5.35
N SER A 83 15.08 -2.21 -6.09
CA SER A 83 13.65 -1.96 -6.32
C SER A 83 13.00 -3.08 -7.13
N TRP A 84 13.71 -3.62 -8.12
CA TRP A 84 13.25 -4.76 -8.90
C TRP A 84 13.13 -6.02 -8.04
N ASP A 85 14.10 -6.28 -7.17
CA ASP A 85 14.07 -7.41 -6.24
C ASP A 85 12.90 -7.32 -5.26
N GLU A 86 12.62 -6.12 -4.75
CA GLU A 86 11.40 -5.88 -3.95
C GLU A 86 10.13 -6.16 -4.75
N LEU A 87 10.05 -5.71 -6.00
CA LEU A 87 8.88 -5.92 -6.85
C LEU A 87 8.67 -7.42 -7.18
N CYS A 88 9.74 -8.16 -7.42
CA CYS A 88 9.68 -9.61 -7.62
C CYS A 88 9.18 -10.32 -6.36
N ARG A 89 9.66 -9.95 -5.17
CA ARG A 89 9.14 -10.49 -3.91
C ARG A 89 7.69 -10.09 -3.65
N LEU A 90 7.31 -8.86 -3.99
CA LEU A 90 5.91 -8.42 -3.93
C LEU A 90 5.03 -9.33 -4.79
N SER A 91 5.50 -9.69 -5.99
CA SER A 91 4.81 -10.59 -6.90
C SER A 91 4.60 -12.01 -6.35
N ASP A 92 5.28 -12.41 -5.27
CA ASP A 92 5.07 -13.71 -4.63
C ASP A 92 3.81 -13.75 -3.76
N LEU A 93 3.36 -12.60 -3.26
CA LEU A 93 2.14 -12.47 -2.48
C LEU A 93 0.90 -12.77 -3.33
N LYS A 94 -0.12 -13.34 -2.70
CA LYS A 94 -1.32 -13.86 -3.38
C LYS A 94 -2.02 -12.81 -4.26
N ALA A 95 -2.14 -11.57 -3.77
CA ALA A 95 -2.80 -10.49 -4.51
C ALA A 95 -2.03 -10.04 -5.76
N PHE A 96 -0.71 -10.20 -5.76
CA PHE A 96 0.22 -9.67 -6.77
C PHE A 96 0.76 -10.74 -7.72
N LYS A 97 0.24 -11.97 -7.67
CA LYS A 97 0.67 -13.04 -8.59
C LYS A 97 0.56 -12.58 -10.05
N GLY A 98 1.70 -12.64 -10.74
CA GLY A 98 1.88 -12.21 -12.13
C GLY A 98 2.42 -10.78 -12.31
N LEU A 99 2.67 -10.04 -11.23
CA LEU A 99 3.14 -8.65 -11.29
C LEU A 99 4.50 -8.51 -11.97
N SER A 100 5.47 -9.35 -11.60
CA SER A 100 6.82 -9.28 -12.18
C SER A 100 6.82 -9.58 -13.69
N GLN A 101 6.06 -10.60 -14.11
CA GLN A 101 5.90 -10.93 -15.53
C GLN A 101 5.22 -9.78 -16.29
N HIS A 102 4.10 -9.27 -15.77
CA HIS A 102 3.41 -8.14 -16.36
C HIS A 102 4.29 -6.89 -16.47
N PHE A 103 5.15 -6.66 -15.47
CA PHE A 103 6.13 -5.58 -15.49
C PHE A 103 7.14 -5.76 -16.63
N ALA A 104 7.73 -6.95 -16.75
CA ALA A 104 8.67 -7.27 -17.83
C ALA A 104 8.04 -7.13 -19.23
N ASP A 105 6.76 -7.48 -19.37
CA ASP A 105 6.04 -7.39 -20.65
C ASP A 105 5.61 -5.95 -20.99
N ASN A 106 5.57 -5.03 -20.02
CA ASN A 106 5.00 -3.68 -20.18
C ASN A 106 5.91 -2.57 -19.61
N VAL A 107 7.23 -2.71 -19.75
CA VAL A 107 8.22 -1.79 -19.14
C VAL A 107 7.93 -0.33 -19.45
N ASP A 108 7.57 0.03 -20.68
CA ASP A 108 7.27 1.41 -21.08
C ASP A 108 6.08 2.01 -20.30
N ASN A 109 5.04 1.22 -20.04
CA ASN A 109 3.87 1.65 -19.26
C ASN A 109 4.24 1.91 -17.80
N TRP A 110 5.09 1.05 -17.23
CA TRP A 110 5.60 1.22 -15.88
C TRP A 110 6.59 2.37 -15.77
N GLU A 111 7.38 2.65 -16.81
CA GLU A 111 8.28 3.80 -16.88
C GLU A 111 7.48 5.10 -16.91
N ASN A 112 6.37 5.15 -17.65
CA ASN A 112 5.46 6.29 -17.65
C ASN A 112 4.82 6.51 -16.27
N TYR A 113 4.36 5.43 -15.63
CA TYR A 113 3.83 5.48 -14.27
C TYR A 113 4.89 5.95 -13.26
N TYR A 114 6.10 5.40 -13.36
CA TYR A 114 7.25 5.79 -12.56
C TYR A 114 7.52 7.28 -12.78
N THR A 115 7.70 7.75 -14.01
CA THR A 115 8.13 9.13 -14.32
C THR A 115 7.07 10.19 -14.00
N SER A 116 5.82 9.80 -13.77
CA SER A 116 4.76 10.73 -13.38
C SER A 116 5.14 11.57 -12.15
N LYS A 117 4.84 12.87 -12.22
CA LYS A 117 5.09 13.83 -11.14
C LYS A 117 4.20 13.54 -9.92
N GLU A 118 3.00 13.03 -10.16
CA GLU A 118 1.99 12.71 -9.15
C GLU A 118 1.54 11.23 -9.29
N PRO A 119 2.37 10.26 -8.87
CA PRO A 119 2.07 8.83 -9.02
C PRO A 119 0.76 8.45 -8.31
N HIS A 120 0.47 9.08 -7.17
CA HIS A 120 -0.77 8.86 -6.41
C HIS A 120 -2.06 9.34 -7.10
N LYS A 121 -1.96 10.14 -8.19
CA LYS A 121 -3.10 10.55 -9.03
C LYS A 121 -3.11 9.87 -10.39
N THR A 122 -2.03 9.18 -10.73
CA THR A 122 -1.90 8.48 -11.99
C THR A 122 -2.51 7.10 -11.81
N ALA A 123 -3.44 6.72 -12.68
CA ALA A 123 -3.99 5.37 -12.66
C ALA A 123 -2.84 4.36 -12.83
N MET A 124 -2.84 3.31 -12.02
CA MET A 124 -1.89 2.21 -12.17
C MET A 124 -2.10 1.54 -13.52
N THR A 125 -1.08 0.84 -14.01
CA THR A 125 -1.21 0.08 -15.25
C THR A 125 -2.30 -0.99 -15.08
N GLU A 126 -3.24 -1.07 -16.01
CA GLU A 126 -4.20 -2.18 -16.07
C GLU A 126 -3.43 -3.50 -16.17
N PRO A 127 -3.87 -4.60 -15.52
CA PRO A 127 -5.13 -4.78 -14.79
C PRO A 127 -5.06 -4.40 -13.29
N TRP A 128 -3.97 -3.78 -12.83
CA TRP A 128 -3.70 -3.60 -11.40
C TRP A 128 -4.52 -2.48 -10.77
N GLU A 129 -4.97 -1.51 -11.57
CA GLU A 129 -5.82 -0.41 -11.10
C GLU A 129 -7.17 -0.91 -10.54
N GLY A 130 -7.82 -1.86 -11.22
CA GLY A 130 -9.08 -2.45 -10.75
C GLY A 130 -8.90 -3.63 -9.78
N ARG A 131 -7.75 -4.30 -9.82
CA ARG A 131 -7.49 -5.53 -9.05
C ARG A 131 -7.01 -5.27 -7.62
N LEU A 132 -6.22 -4.20 -7.42
CA LEU A 132 -5.55 -3.94 -6.15
C LEU A 132 -6.33 -2.96 -5.26
N SER A 133 -6.33 -3.21 -3.96
CA SER A 133 -6.81 -2.25 -2.97
C SER A 133 -5.89 -1.02 -2.90
N MET A 134 -6.38 0.08 -2.30
CA MET A 134 -5.55 1.27 -2.10
C MET A 134 -4.24 0.96 -1.36
N PHE A 135 -4.28 0.09 -0.35
CA PHE A 135 -3.09 -0.34 0.38
C PHE A 135 -2.11 -1.12 -0.51
N GLN A 136 -2.63 -2.06 -1.30
CA GLN A 136 -1.82 -2.84 -2.23
C GLN A 136 -1.19 -1.97 -3.33
N LYS A 137 -1.89 -0.93 -3.81
CA LYS A 137 -1.33 0.06 -4.73
C LYS A 137 -0.18 0.85 -4.09
N MET A 138 -0.33 1.24 -2.82
CA MET A 138 0.76 1.90 -2.07
C MET A 138 1.98 0.97 -1.94
N MET A 139 1.81 -0.33 -1.78
CA MET A 139 2.94 -1.29 -1.75
C MET A 139 3.72 -1.30 -3.06
N VAL A 140 3.02 -1.35 -4.21
CA VAL A 140 3.67 -1.29 -5.53
C VAL A 140 4.41 0.04 -5.70
N GLN A 141 3.77 1.16 -5.34
CA GLN A 141 4.41 2.47 -5.43
C GLN A 141 5.66 2.54 -4.56
N ARG A 142 5.62 2.01 -3.33
CA ARG A 142 6.78 1.98 -2.42
C ARG A 142 7.96 1.20 -3.01
N CYS A 143 7.70 0.07 -3.67
CA CYS A 143 8.76 -0.71 -4.33
C CYS A 143 9.40 0.03 -5.50
N LEU A 144 8.59 0.74 -6.29
CA LEU A 144 9.09 1.52 -7.44
C LEU A 144 9.76 2.83 -7.04
N ARG A 145 9.20 3.53 -6.04
CA ARG A 145 9.63 4.85 -5.58
C ARG A 145 9.58 4.92 -4.05
N PRO A 146 10.62 4.46 -3.34
CA PRO A 146 10.66 4.55 -1.88
C PRO A 146 10.73 6.00 -1.36
N ASP A 147 11.10 6.95 -2.22
CA ASP A 147 11.16 8.39 -1.92
C ASP A 147 9.77 9.07 -1.77
N LYS A 148 8.69 8.44 -2.25
CA LYS A 148 7.35 9.06 -2.34
C LYS A 148 6.20 8.24 -1.76
#